data_AF-A0AA92SHL3-F1
#
_entry.id   AF-A0AA92SHL3-F1
#
_cell.length_a   1.000
_cell.length_b   1.000
_cell.length_c   1.000
_cell.angle_alpha   90.00
_cell.angle_beta   90.00
_cell.angle_gamma   90.00
#
_symmetry.space_group_name_H-M   'P 1'
#
loop_
_entity.id
_entity.type
_entity.pdbx_description
1 polymer ?
#
loop_
_entity_poly.entity_id
_entity_poly.type
_entity_poly.pdbx_seq_one_letter_code
_entity_poly.pdbx_strand_id
1 'polypeptide(L)'
;MKIPQVMLTDTIKSTFKDAAKKLTGSRKRDFMAKVTEDYFDSSARKAETVLGWNRQSVQLGLDERRTGIVCVDNYQARGRHKSIEILPNLESDIRSLVDAKAQTDPKFQSTFLYARISARAVREALLGEKGYDQSELPSRQTLGTILNGLGYRLKKHKKPSP
;
A
#
# COMPACT_ATOMS: atom_id res chain seq x y z
N MET A 1 33.58 -35.39 16.45
CA MET A 1 32.52 -36.41 16.26
C MET A 1 31.58 -35.88 15.19
N LYS A 2 31.68 -36.35 13.94
CA LYS A 2 30.79 -35.92 12.85
C LYS A 2 29.41 -36.51 13.13
N ILE A 3 28.42 -35.67 13.37
CA ILE A 3 27.01 -36.07 13.42
C ILE A 3 26.71 -36.75 12.07
N PRO A 4 26.12 -37.95 12.06
CA PRO A 4 25.80 -38.64 10.81
C PRO A 4 24.90 -37.72 10.00
N GLN A 5 25.31 -37.36 8.78
CA GLN A 5 24.43 -36.67 7.85
C GLN A 5 23.19 -37.55 7.68
N VAL A 6 22.09 -37.12 8.31
CA VAL A 6 20.78 -37.72 8.10
C VAL A 6 20.55 -37.64 6.60
N MET A 7 20.58 -38.78 5.92
CA MET A 7 20.27 -38.88 4.51
C MET A 7 18.83 -38.39 4.34
N LEU A 8 18.66 -37.14 3.91
CA LEU A 8 17.36 -36.56 3.66
C LEU A 8 16.72 -37.36 2.52
N THR A 9 15.78 -38.25 2.85
CA THR A 9 15.05 -39.03 1.85
C THR A 9 14.19 -38.11 1.02
N ASP A 10 13.86 -38.53 -0.21
CA ASP A 10 13.03 -37.71 -1.09
C ASP A 10 11.61 -37.50 -0.54
N THR A 11 11.12 -38.44 0.28
CA THR A 11 9.88 -38.29 1.04
C THR A 11 9.95 -37.13 2.02
N ILE A 12 11.03 -37.01 2.80
CA ILE A 12 11.19 -35.89 3.76
C ILE A 12 11.30 -34.56 3.01
N LYS A 13 12.07 -34.51 1.92
CA LYS A 13 12.18 -33.32 1.06
C LYS A 13 10.81 -32.88 0.54
N SER A 14 9.97 -33.82 0.09
CA SER A 14 8.64 -33.50 -0.43
C SER A 14 7.72 -32.98 0.68
N THR A 15 7.76 -33.56 1.88
CA THR A 15 7.02 -33.07 3.05
C THR A 15 7.43 -31.65 3.43
N PHE A 16 8.72 -31.33 3.48
CA PHE A 16 9.18 -29.96 3.77
C PHE A 16 8.72 -28.97 2.70
N LYS A 17 8.81 -29.35 1.41
CA LYS A 17 8.32 -28.52 0.31
C LYS A 17 6.80 -28.27 0.40
N ASP A 18 6.03 -29.28 0.75
CA ASP A 18 4.58 -29.16 0.94
C ASP A 18 4.23 -28.24 2.13
N ALA A 19 4.87 -28.43 3.28
CA ALA A 19 4.69 -27.57 4.44
C ALA A 19 5.04 -26.10 4.13
N ALA A 20 6.17 -25.85 3.47
CA ALA A 20 6.58 -24.49 3.07
C ALA A 20 5.60 -23.85 2.06
N LYS A 21 4.90 -24.63 1.24
CA LYS A 21 3.86 -24.10 0.32
C LYS A 21 2.61 -23.65 1.06
N LYS A 22 2.26 -24.31 2.18
CA LYS A 22 1.08 -23.98 3.00
C LYS A 22 1.29 -22.77 3.91
N LEU A 23 2.53 -22.36 4.14
CA LEU A 23 2.89 -21.18 4.93
C LEU A 23 3.08 -19.95 4.04
N THR A 24 2.90 -18.76 4.61
CA THR A 24 3.09 -17.47 3.94
C THR A 24 3.91 -16.50 4.81
N GLY A 25 4.50 -15.49 4.16
CA GLY A 25 5.21 -14.40 4.84
C GLY A 25 6.35 -14.86 5.75
N SER A 26 6.42 -14.25 6.94
CA SER A 26 7.45 -14.53 7.95
C SER A 26 7.39 -15.96 8.48
N ARG A 27 6.19 -16.52 8.68
CA ARG A 27 6.03 -17.91 9.15
C ARG A 27 6.66 -18.92 8.20
N LYS A 28 6.56 -18.67 6.90
CA LYS A 28 7.23 -19.50 5.88
C LYS A 28 8.75 -19.39 5.99
N ARG A 29 9.28 -18.17 6.13
CA ARG A 29 10.73 -17.95 6.28
C ARG A 29 11.28 -18.60 7.55
N ASP A 30 10.56 -18.45 8.65
CA ASP A 30 10.90 -19.05 9.94
C ASP A 30 10.99 -20.58 9.85
N PHE A 31 9.98 -21.21 9.24
CA PHE A 31 10.00 -22.65 8.97
C PHE A 31 11.18 -23.07 8.09
N MET A 32 11.40 -22.38 6.97
CA MET A 32 12.51 -22.71 6.07
C MET A 32 13.87 -22.54 6.76
N ALA A 33 14.02 -21.51 7.58
CA ALA A 33 15.22 -21.24 8.35
C ALA A 33 15.46 -22.31 9.41
N LYS A 34 14.42 -22.72 10.16
CA LYS A 34 14.53 -23.81 11.14
C LYS A 34 14.97 -25.13 10.49
N VAL A 35 14.36 -25.51 9.36
CA VAL A 35 14.80 -26.69 8.59
C VAL A 35 16.25 -26.53 8.11
N THR A 36 16.68 -25.31 7.77
CA THR A 36 18.05 -25.02 7.33
C THR A 36 19.06 -25.11 8.48
N GLU A 37 18.71 -24.67 9.68
CA GLU A 37 19.50 -24.86 10.90
C GLU A 37 19.72 -26.35 11.20
N ASP A 38 18.64 -27.13 11.18
CA ASP A 38 18.65 -28.52 11.64
C ASP A 38 19.32 -29.48 10.64
N TYR A 39 19.17 -29.24 9.32
CA TYR A 39 19.57 -30.21 8.29
C TYR A 39 20.63 -29.71 7.31
N PHE A 40 20.96 -28.42 7.30
CA PHE A 40 21.80 -27.80 6.27
C PHE A 40 22.91 -26.90 6.82
N ASP A 41 23.31 -27.07 8.08
CA ASP A 41 24.35 -26.27 8.75
C ASP A 41 24.08 -24.76 8.67
N SER A 42 22.81 -24.35 8.72
CA SER A 42 22.39 -22.95 8.50
C SER A 42 22.82 -22.38 7.13
N SER A 43 23.11 -23.22 6.14
CA SER A 43 23.56 -22.80 4.81
C SER A 43 22.40 -22.65 3.84
N ALA A 44 21.98 -21.40 3.59
CA ALA A 44 20.93 -21.09 2.62
C ALA A 44 21.22 -21.61 1.20
N ARG A 45 22.51 -21.70 0.81
CA ARG A 45 22.93 -22.25 -0.49
C ARG A 45 22.71 -23.77 -0.58
N LYS A 46 22.92 -24.50 0.51
CA LYS A 46 22.60 -25.94 0.57
C LYS A 46 21.09 -26.17 0.51
N ALA A 47 20.30 -25.37 1.24
CA ALA A 47 18.84 -25.42 1.20
C ALA A 47 18.29 -25.14 -0.21
N GLU A 48 18.83 -24.15 -0.92
CA GLU A 48 18.48 -23.89 -2.33
C GLU A 48 18.82 -25.08 -3.23
N THR A 49 20.02 -25.64 -3.10
CA THR A 49 20.48 -26.76 -3.94
C THR A 49 19.63 -28.01 -3.75
N VAL A 50 19.25 -28.33 -2.50
CA VAL A 50 18.55 -29.58 -2.16
C VAL A 50 17.03 -29.45 -2.19
N LEU A 51 16.48 -28.32 -1.73
CA LEU A 51 15.04 -28.08 -1.62
C LEU A 51 14.49 -27.09 -2.66
N GLY A 52 15.34 -26.43 -3.45
CA GLY A 52 14.88 -25.42 -4.43
C GLY A 52 14.26 -24.18 -3.79
N TRP A 53 14.54 -23.94 -2.50
CA TRP A 53 14.06 -22.74 -1.82
C TRP A 53 14.92 -21.54 -2.19
N ASN A 54 14.28 -20.39 -2.42
CA ASN A 54 15.00 -19.15 -2.73
C ASN A 54 15.98 -18.81 -1.61
N ARG A 55 17.27 -18.73 -1.95
CA ARG A 55 18.36 -18.47 -1.00
C ARG A 55 18.16 -17.19 -0.19
N GLN A 56 17.70 -16.10 -0.79
CA GLN A 56 17.50 -14.82 -0.10
C GLN A 56 16.41 -14.94 0.97
N SER A 57 15.30 -15.63 0.67
CA SER A 57 14.22 -15.86 1.63
C SER A 57 14.65 -16.73 2.82
N VAL A 58 15.47 -17.75 2.57
CA VAL A 58 16.04 -18.61 3.61
C VAL A 58 17.04 -17.83 4.46
N GLN A 59 17.92 -17.06 3.82
CA GLN A 59 18.91 -16.23 4.51
C GLN A 59 18.24 -15.20 5.42
N LEU A 60 17.21 -14.51 4.92
CA LEU A 60 16.42 -13.58 5.72
C LEU A 60 15.80 -14.28 6.93
N GLY A 61 15.19 -15.46 6.75
CA GLY A 61 14.65 -16.23 7.87
C GLY A 61 15.71 -16.62 8.91
N LEU A 62 16.92 -16.99 8.48
CA LEU A 62 18.02 -17.30 9.40
C LEU A 62 18.47 -16.07 10.18
N ASP A 63 18.57 -14.91 9.52
CA ASP A 63 18.93 -13.66 10.18
C ASP A 63 17.82 -13.19 11.15
N GLU A 64 16.55 -13.34 10.77
CA GLU A 64 15.39 -13.09 11.64
C GLU A 64 15.42 -13.98 12.89
N ARG A 65 15.71 -15.29 12.74
CA ARG A 65 15.85 -16.22 13.87
C ARG A 65 17.06 -15.92 14.75
N ARG A 66 18.21 -15.57 14.15
CA ARG A 66 19.43 -15.19 14.88
C ARG A 66 19.23 -13.94 15.74
N THR A 67 18.47 -12.97 15.23
CA THR A 67 18.24 -11.67 15.91
C THR A 67 17.00 -11.65 16.78
N GLY A 68 16.06 -12.60 16.58
CA GLY A 68 14.75 -12.59 17.21
C GLY A 68 13.80 -11.52 16.65
N ILE A 69 14.18 -10.84 15.57
CA ILE A 69 13.41 -9.73 14.98
C ILE A 69 12.84 -10.18 13.65
N VAL A 70 11.51 -10.12 13.49
CA VAL A 70 10.85 -10.41 12.22
C VAL A 70 10.88 -9.17 11.32
N CYS A 71 11.42 -9.30 10.12
CA CYS A 71 11.41 -8.24 9.13
C CYS A 71 10.02 -8.12 8.49
N VAL A 72 9.44 -6.92 8.59
CA VAL A 72 8.16 -6.56 8.00
C VAL A 72 8.40 -5.65 6.80
N ASP A 73 7.74 -5.96 5.69
CA ASP A 73 7.76 -5.10 4.51
C ASP A 73 7.09 -3.75 4.79
N ASN A 74 7.77 -2.66 4.44
CA ASN A 74 7.18 -1.32 4.51
C ASN A 74 6.33 -1.03 3.25
N TYR A 75 5.19 -1.71 3.11
CA TYR A 75 4.29 -1.51 1.98
C TYR A 75 3.76 -0.07 1.88
N GLN A 76 3.60 0.62 3.02
CA GLN A 76 3.07 1.99 3.08
C GLN A 76 4.02 3.04 2.48
N ALA A 77 5.33 2.79 2.50
CA ALA A 77 6.30 3.65 1.84
C ALA A 77 6.43 3.38 0.33
N ARG A 78 5.75 2.35 -0.20
CA ARG A 78 5.75 2.03 -1.63
C ARG A 78 4.52 2.66 -2.29
N GLY A 79 4.65 2.99 -3.57
CA GLY A 79 3.56 3.50 -4.39
C GLY A 79 3.43 5.03 -4.36
N ARG A 80 2.35 5.55 -4.97
CA ARG A 80 2.11 6.99 -5.08
C ARG A 80 1.31 7.48 -3.87
N HIS A 81 1.90 8.38 -3.09
CA HIS A 81 1.24 9.05 -1.98
C HIS A 81 0.08 9.94 -2.45
N LYS A 82 -0.89 10.18 -1.55
CA LYS A 82 -2.04 11.04 -1.87
C LYS A 82 -1.56 12.48 -2.05
N SER A 83 -2.15 13.21 -2.99
CA SER A 83 -1.76 14.61 -3.24
C SER A 83 -1.91 15.51 -2.01
N ILE A 84 -2.86 15.22 -1.11
CA ILE A 84 -3.04 15.96 0.16
C ILE A 84 -1.89 15.69 1.15
N GLU A 85 -1.30 14.48 1.12
CA GLU A 85 -0.13 14.16 1.95
C GLU A 85 1.13 14.86 1.43
N ILE A 86 1.25 15.00 0.11
CA ILE A 86 2.37 15.68 -0.55
C ILE A 86 2.24 17.21 -0.42
N LEU A 87 1.02 17.74 -0.53
CA LEU A 87 0.70 19.16 -0.47
C LEU A 87 -0.14 19.45 0.79
N PRO A 88 0.49 19.75 1.93
CA PRO A 88 -0.19 19.78 3.24
C PRO A 88 -1.30 20.84 3.31
N ASN A 89 -1.18 21.94 2.56
CA ASN A 89 -2.18 23.02 2.54
C ASN A 89 -3.32 22.78 1.55
N LEU A 90 -3.22 21.78 0.67
CA LEU A 90 -4.15 21.57 -0.44
C LEU A 90 -5.59 21.38 0.05
N GLU A 91 -5.80 20.63 1.13
CA GLU A 91 -7.14 20.42 1.68
C GLU A 91 -7.75 21.73 2.18
N SER A 92 -7.00 22.50 2.99
CA SER A 92 -7.46 23.79 3.53
C SER A 92 -7.78 24.77 2.40
N ASP A 93 -6.93 24.83 1.38
CA ASP A 93 -7.15 25.69 0.23
C ASP A 93 -8.39 25.28 -0.57
N ILE A 94 -8.58 23.97 -0.81
CA ILE A 94 -9.80 23.46 -1.46
C ILE A 94 -11.05 23.84 -0.66
N ARG A 95 -11.04 23.67 0.67
CA ARG A 95 -12.18 24.05 1.54
C ARG A 95 -12.48 25.54 1.40
N SER A 96 -11.46 26.40 1.49
CA SER A 96 -11.61 27.85 1.35
C SER A 96 -12.24 28.29 0.03
N LEU A 97 -11.98 27.56 -1.06
CA LEU A 97 -12.53 27.85 -2.40
C LEU A 97 -13.95 27.32 -2.59
N VAL A 98 -14.30 26.22 -1.91
CA VAL A 98 -15.55 25.48 -2.14
C VAL A 98 -16.63 25.84 -1.13
N ASP A 99 -16.29 26.12 0.13
CA ASP A 99 -17.27 26.31 1.22
C ASP A 99 -18.25 27.45 0.96
N ALA A 100 -17.79 28.59 0.44
CA ALA A 100 -18.67 29.70 0.08
C ALA A 100 -19.65 29.37 -1.06
N LYS A 101 -19.36 28.32 -1.85
CA LYS A 101 -20.14 27.88 -3.02
C LYS A 101 -20.83 26.53 -2.76
N ALA A 102 -20.76 26.03 -1.53
CA ALA A 102 -21.37 24.79 -1.08
C ALA A 102 -22.79 25.06 -0.56
N GLN A 103 -23.73 24.18 -0.91
CA GLN A 103 -25.10 24.22 -0.40
C GLN A 103 -25.44 22.88 0.24
N THR A 104 -26.27 22.90 1.28
CA THR A 104 -26.83 21.67 1.85
C THR A 104 -27.64 20.93 0.78
N ASP A 105 -27.78 19.62 0.92
CA ASP A 105 -28.66 18.84 0.04
C ASP A 105 -30.06 19.48 0.00
N PRO A 106 -30.54 19.94 -1.17
CA PRO A 106 -31.86 20.57 -1.27
C PRO A 106 -33.01 19.65 -0.84
N LYS A 107 -32.80 18.33 -0.88
CA LYS A 107 -33.78 17.34 -0.42
C LYS A 107 -33.60 16.94 1.05
N PHE A 108 -32.55 17.43 1.72
CA PHE A 108 -32.15 17.08 3.09
C PHE A 108 -32.05 15.56 3.34
N GLN A 109 -31.77 14.77 2.31
CA GLN A 109 -31.65 13.31 2.42
C GLN A 109 -30.21 12.89 2.72
N SER A 110 -29.26 13.81 2.66
CA SER A 110 -27.85 13.54 2.92
C SER A 110 -27.15 14.68 3.65
N THR A 111 -26.09 14.34 4.36
CA THR A 111 -25.18 15.28 5.05
C THR A 111 -24.13 15.88 4.11
N PHE A 112 -24.12 15.49 2.83
CA PHE A 112 -23.17 15.99 1.85
C PHE A 112 -23.48 17.44 1.45
N LEU A 113 -22.42 18.19 1.21
CA LEU A 113 -22.51 19.52 0.63
C LEU A 113 -22.46 19.43 -0.89
N TYR A 114 -23.44 20.02 -1.57
CA TYR A 114 -23.45 20.12 -3.01
C TYR A 114 -22.70 21.38 -3.45
N ALA A 115 -21.51 21.16 -3.98
CA ALA A 115 -20.70 22.23 -4.54
C ALA A 115 -21.20 22.60 -5.95
N ARG A 116 -21.47 23.89 -6.20
CA ARG A 116 -21.81 24.41 -7.54
C ARG A 116 -20.57 24.66 -8.42
N ILE A 117 -19.38 24.30 -7.95
CA ILE A 117 -18.12 24.43 -8.68
C ILE A 117 -17.66 23.06 -9.18
N SER A 118 -17.12 23.00 -10.40
CA SER A 118 -16.57 21.76 -10.95
C SER A 118 -15.13 21.53 -10.47
N ALA A 119 -14.66 20.28 -10.45
CA ALA A 119 -13.26 19.97 -10.14
C ALA A 119 -12.25 20.69 -11.07
N ARG A 120 -12.65 20.99 -12.32
CA ARG A 120 -11.83 21.80 -13.25
C ARG A 120 -11.69 23.24 -12.75
N ALA A 121 -12.81 23.86 -12.38
CA ALA A 121 -12.83 25.22 -11.88
C ALA A 121 -12.09 25.35 -10.53
N VAL A 122 -12.18 24.34 -9.66
CA VAL A 122 -11.35 24.29 -8.43
C VAL A 122 -9.87 24.23 -8.80
N ARG A 123 -9.47 23.42 -9.80
CA ARG A 123 -8.08 23.38 -10.25
C ARG A 123 -7.59 24.72 -10.79
N GLU A 124 -8.40 25.39 -11.60
CA GLU A 124 -8.08 26.72 -12.15
C GLU A 124 -7.96 27.77 -11.04
N ALA A 125 -8.83 27.73 -10.01
CA ALA A 125 -8.74 28.62 -8.85
C ALA A 125 -7.52 28.32 -7.97
N LEU A 126 -7.12 27.05 -7.81
CA LEU A 126 -5.87 26.71 -7.10
C LEU A 126 -4.64 27.29 -7.82
N LEU A 127 -4.64 27.32 -9.16
CA LEU A 127 -3.57 27.97 -9.93
C LEU A 127 -3.59 29.49 -9.79
N GLY A 128 -4.76 30.11 -9.99
CA GLY A 128 -4.89 31.57 -10.07
C GLY A 128 -4.93 32.29 -8.72
N GLU A 129 -5.66 31.75 -7.74
CA GLU A 129 -5.90 32.40 -6.44
C GLU A 129 -4.91 31.94 -5.37
N LYS A 130 -4.45 30.68 -5.44
CA LYS A 130 -3.54 30.09 -4.44
C LYS A 130 -2.11 29.93 -4.93
N GLY A 131 -1.85 30.16 -6.21
CA GLY A 131 -0.49 30.21 -6.78
C GLY A 131 0.22 28.87 -6.89
N TYR A 132 -0.51 27.75 -6.88
CA TYR A 132 0.10 26.44 -7.08
C TYR A 132 0.69 26.30 -8.49
N ASP A 133 1.74 25.49 -8.63
CA ASP A 133 2.27 25.14 -9.95
C ASP A 133 1.41 24.08 -10.68
N GLN A 134 1.35 24.17 -12.01
CA GLN A 134 0.57 23.23 -12.82
C GLN A 134 1.06 21.79 -12.73
N SER A 135 2.37 21.58 -12.56
CA SER A 135 3.00 20.27 -12.49
C SER A 135 2.81 19.58 -11.14
N GLU A 136 2.66 20.37 -10.07
CA GLU A 136 2.45 19.86 -8.70
C GLU A 136 0.98 19.51 -8.44
N LEU A 137 0.05 20.23 -9.07
CA LEU A 137 -1.38 20.01 -8.82
C LEU A 137 -1.87 18.66 -9.37
N PRO A 138 -2.71 17.95 -8.58
CA PRO A 138 -3.41 16.77 -9.07
C PRO A 138 -4.21 17.03 -10.35
N SER A 139 -4.44 15.95 -11.10
CA SER A 139 -5.32 15.99 -12.28
C SER A 139 -6.76 16.33 -11.87
N ARG A 140 -7.57 16.72 -12.86
CA ARG A 140 -9.00 16.99 -12.64
C ARG A 140 -9.72 15.78 -12.04
N GLN A 141 -9.37 14.55 -12.43
CA GLN A 141 -9.97 13.34 -11.85
C GLN A 141 -9.60 13.19 -10.38
N THR A 142 -8.31 13.32 -10.04
CA THR A 142 -7.83 13.21 -8.66
C THR A 142 -8.44 14.27 -7.76
N LEU A 143 -8.57 15.52 -8.23
CA LEU A 143 -9.29 16.57 -7.51
C LEU A 143 -10.75 16.22 -7.27
N GLY A 144 -11.43 15.61 -8.24
CA GLY A 144 -12.80 15.12 -8.05
C GLY A 144 -12.91 14.08 -6.92
N THR A 145 -11.95 13.15 -6.85
CA THR A 145 -11.87 12.16 -5.77
C THR A 145 -11.59 12.82 -4.42
N ILE A 146 -10.69 13.80 -4.37
CA ILE A 146 -10.40 14.57 -3.15
C ILE A 146 -11.67 15.29 -2.68
N LEU A 147 -12.35 16.02 -3.56
CA LEU A 147 -13.58 16.74 -3.23
C LEU A 147 -14.67 15.82 -2.67
N ASN A 148 -14.87 14.65 -3.30
CA ASN A 148 -15.81 13.64 -2.79
C ASN A 148 -15.43 13.13 -1.40
N GLY A 149 -14.12 12.89 -1.16
CA GLY A 149 -13.59 12.48 0.14
C GLY A 149 -13.76 13.54 1.23
N LEU A 150 -13.72 14.83 0.86
CA LEU A 150 -13.99 15.96 1.76
C LEU A 150 -15.49 16.21 2.00
N GLY A 151 -16.37 15.42 1.39
CA GLY A 151 -17.82 15.54 1.57
C GLY A 151 -18.52 16.47 0.57
N TYR A 152 -17.85 16.90 -0.50
CA TYR A 152 -18.46 17.70 -1.56
C TYR A 152 -18.97 16.81 -2.70
N ARG A 153 -20.28 16.80 -2.93
CA ARG A 153 -20.86 16.18 -4.13
C ARG A 153 -20.94 17.19 -5.28
N LEU A 154 -20.20 16.89 -6.34
CA LEU A 154 -20.22 17.67 -7.57
C LEU A 154 -21.53 17.38 -8.34
N LYS A 155 -22.51 18.29 -8.28
CA LYS A 155 -23.71 18.19 -9.11
C LYS A 155 -23.44 18.78 -10.49
N LYS A 156 -23.90 18.11 -11.54
CA LYS A 156 -24.07 18.77 -12.84
C LYS A 156 -25.20 19.80 -12.68
N HIS A 157 -24.92 21.07 -12.94
CA HIS A 157 -25.96 22.09 -12.90
C HIS A 157 -27.04 21.72 -13.94
N LYS A 158 -28.31 21.65 -13.52
CA LYS A 158 -29.42 21.70 -14.47
C LYS A 158 -29.56 23.17 -14.87
N LYS A 159 -29.50 23.46 -16.18
CA LYS A 159 -29.95 24.76 -16.67
C LYS A 159 -31.45 24.89 -16.30
N PRO A 160 -31.92 26.07 -15.86
CA PRO A 160 -33.36 26.28 -15.73
C PRO A 160 -34.01 26.04 -17.10
N SER A 161 -35.13 25.29 -17.10
CA SER A 161 -36.00 25.24 -18.27
C SER A 161 -36.61 26.63 -18.46
N PRO A 162 -36.75 27.11 -19.72
CA PRO A 162 -37.48 28.34 -19.99
C PRO A 162 -38.92 28.27 -19.47
#